data_AF-A0A1V2UG07-F1
#
_entry.id   AF-A0A1V2UG07-F1
#
_cell.length_a   1.000
_cell.length_b   1.000
_cell.length_c   1.000
_cell.angle_alpha   90.00
_cell.angle_beta   90.00
_cell.angle_gamma   90.00
#
_symmetry.space_group_name_H-M   'P 1'
#
loop_
_entity.id
_entity.type
_entity.pdbx_description
1 polymer ?
#
loop_
_entity_poly.entity_id
_entity_poly.type
_entity_poly.pdbx_seq_one_letter_code
_entity_poly.pdbx_strand_id
1 'polypeptide(L)'
;MRNKEKFLADYNVVVKPEIQNNEIVVEDAAHTLNHSAEPVFAVPAEFTKTNKDEKFVFEQKEREKTDNPDESMLDWFYTGRGGE
;
A
#
# COMPACT_ATOMS: atom_id res chain seq x y z
N MET A 1 -6.82 -3.61 4.06
CA MET A 1 -5.98 -3.63 2.84
C MET A 1 -6.01 -5.00 2.20
N ARG A 2 -6.44 -5.09 0.93
CA ARG A 2 -6.33 -6.28 0.09
C ARG A 2 -4.97 -6.32 -0.62
N ASN A 3 -4.52 -7.51 -1.00
CA ASN A 3 -3.23 -7.75 -1.66
C ASN A 3 -2.01 -7.31 -0.84
N LYS A 4 -2.11 -7.32 0.50
CA LYS A 4 -1.00 -7.02 1.40
C LYS A 4 0.24 -7.89 1.14
N GLU A 5 0.05 -9.17 0.82
CA GLU A 5 1.17 -10.08 0.48
C GLU A 5 1.90 -9.66 -0.79
N LYS A 6 1.17 -9.21 -1.82
CA LYS A 6 1.77 -8.69 -3.06
C LYS A 6 2.51 -7.38 -2.82
N PHE A 7 1.88 -6.46 -2.09
CA PHE A 7 2.52 -5.21 -1.71
C PHE A 7 3.82 -5.47 -0.96
N LEU A 8 3.80 -6.39 0.02
CA LEU A 8 4.99 -6.76 0.76
C LEU A 8 6.05 -7.41 -0.13
N ALA A 9 5.68 -8.27 -1.07
CA ALA A 9 6.64 -8.84 -2.01
C ALA A 9 7.34 -7.74 -2.82
N ASP A 10 6.58 -6.83 -3.43
CA ASP A 10 7.11 -5.70 -4.18
C ASP A 10 7.92 -4.73 -3.31
N TYR A 11 7.45 -4.45 -2.09
CA TYR A 11 8.13 -3.62 -1.11
C TYR A 11 9.47 -4.21 -0.73
N ASN A 12 9.50 -5.47 -0.29
CA ASN A 12 10.72 -6.16 0.10
C ASN A 12 11.77 -6.24 -1.04
N VAL A 13 11.35 -6.28 -2.30
CA VAL A 13 12.26 -6.24 -3.46
C VAL A 13 13.02 -4.91 -3.53
N VAL A 14 12.34 -3.79 -3.33
CA VAL A 14 12.91 -2.45 -3.52
C VAL A 14 13.48 -1.84 -2.26
N VAL A 15 13.01 -2.23 -1.07
CA VAL A 15 13.45 -1.64 0.19
C VAL A 15 14.66 -2.32 0.80
N LYS A 16 15.41 -1.57 1.62
CA LYS A 16 16.56 -2.10 2.36
C LYS A 16 16.12 -3.17 3.36
N PRO A 17 16.94 -4.22 3.58
CA PRO A 17 16.62 -5.30 4.53
C PRO A 17 16.36 -4.80 5.96
N GLU A 18 16.93 -3.65 6.33
CA GLU A 18 16.78 -3.02 7.64
C GLU A 18 15.35 -2.56 7.93
N ILE A 19 14.58 -2.27 6.89
CA ILE A 19 13.18 -1.82 6.97
C ILE A 19 12.20 -2.83 6.36
N GLN A 20 12.69 -4.01 5.97
CA GLN A 20 11.83 -5.13 5.60
C GLN A 20 11.11 -5.62 6.87
N ASN A 21 9.95 -5.03 7.18
CA ASN A 21 9.10 -5.43 8.28
C ASN A 21 7.63 -5.45 7.85
N ASN A 22 7.06 -6.65 7.77
CA ASN A 22 5.86 -6.92 7.00
C ASN A 22 4.55 -6.39 7.62
N GLU A 23 4.47 -6.26 8.95
CA GLU A 23 3.22 -5.79 9.59
C GLU A 23 3.19 -4.27 9.75
N ILE A 24 4.27 -3.69 10.27
CA ILE A 24 4.37 -2.24 10.50
C ILE A 24 4.18 -1.46 9.19
N VAL A 25 4.76 -1.91 8.07
CA VAL A 25 4.67 -1.21 6.79
C VAL A 25 3.27 -1.29 6.20
N VAL A 26 2.55 -2.41 6.39
CA VAL A 26 1.17 -2.54 5.91
C VAL A 26 0.23 -1.65 6.71
N GLU A 27 0.42 -1.60 8.03
CA GLU A 27 -0.35 -0.71 8.90
C GLU A 27 -0.06 0.76 8.59
N ASP A 28 1.22 1.13 8.44
CA ASP A 28 1.64 2.48 8.09
C ASP A 28 1.14 2.91 6.70
N ALA A 29 1.22 2.03 5.71
CA ALA A 29 0.68 2.29 4.38
C ALA A 29 -0.84 2.44 4.42
N ALA A 30 -1.56 1.56 5.13
CA ALA A 30 -3.00 1.70 5.28
C ALA A 30 -3.38 2.99 6.02
N HIS A 31 -2.64 3.37 7.06
CA HIS A 31 -2.90 4.60 7.81
C HIS A 31 -2.64 5.84 6.95
N THR A 32 -1.51 5.85 6.23
CA THR A 32 -1.15 6.90 5.26
C THR A 32 -2.20 7.02 4.17
N LEU A 33 -2.64 5.91 3.56
CA LEU A 33 -3.68 5.92 2.52
C LEU A 33 -5.03 6.41 3.05
N ASN A 34 -5.41 6.06 4.28
CA ASN A 34 -6.65 6.57 4.87
C ASN A 34 -6.60 8.08 5.18
N HIS A 35 -5.40 8.62 5.43
CA HIS A 35 -5.20 10.05 5.67
C HIS A 35 -4.87 10.85 4.40
N SER A 36 -4.45 10.18 3.33
CA SER A 36 -4.07 10.80 2.07
C SER A 36 -5.24 10.80 1.10
N ALA A 37 -5.44 11.90 0.40
CA ALA A 37 -6.38 11.95 -0.73
C ALA A 37 -5.85 11.14 -1.94
N GLU A 38 -4.55 10.87 -1.97
CA GLU A 38 -3.89 10.15 -3.06
C GLU A 38 -3.80 8.66 -2.74
N PRO A 39 -4.16 7.79 -3.69
CA PRO A 39 -4.13 6.34 -3.50
C PRO A 39 -2.70 5.80 -3.73
N VAL A 40 -1.69 6.49 -3.22
CA VAL A 40 -0.27 6.22 -3.47
C VAL A 40 0.50 6.25 -2.16
N PHE A 41 1.27 5.20 -1.91
CA PHE A 41 2.24 5.14 -0.83
C PHE A 41 3.64 5.32 -1.41
N ALA A 42 4.34 6.40 -1.03
CA ALA A 42 5.69 6.68 -1.51
C ALA A 42 6.71 6.27 -0.46
N VAL A 43 7.73 5.52 -0.88
CA VAL A 43 8.88 5.15 -0.06
C VAL A 43 10.04 6.06 -0.47
N PRO A 44 10.56 6.88 0.45
CA PRO A 44 11.69 7.76 0.16
C PRO A 44 12.94 6.98 -0.26
N ALA A 45 13.74 7.58 -1.14
CA ALA A 45 14.96 6.97 -1.67
C ALA A 45 15.92 6.43 -0.58
N GLU A 46 15.99 7.10 0.57
CA GLU A 46 16.84 6.71 1.71
C GLU A 46 16.52 5.30 2.24
N PHE A 47 15.28 4.86 2.07
CA PHE A 47 14.74 3.59 2.53
C PHE A 47 14.82 2.49 1.46
N THR A 48 15.10 2.86 0.21
CA THR A 48 15.19 1.93 -0.92
C THR A 48 16.62 1.42 -1.15
N LYS A 49 16.75 0.21 -1.72
CA LYS A 49 18.00 -0.35 -2.25
C LYS A 49 18.42 0.38 -3.54
N THR A 50 17.44 0.86 -4.30
CA THR A 50 17.64 1.56 -5.58
C THR A 50 18.12 3.00 -5.40
N ASN A 51 18.06 3.57 -4.19
CA ASN A 51 18.25 5.00 -3.93
C ASN A 51 17.34 5.88 -4.80
N LYS A 52 16.11 5.40 -5.06
CA LYS A 52 15.09 6.13 -5.82
C LYS A 52 13.81 6.12 -5.03
N ASP A 53 13.04 7.19 -5.12
CA ASP A 53 11.68 7.21 -4.60
C ASP A 53 10.85 6.13 -5.28
N GLU A 54 10.27 5.25 -4.47
CA GLU A 54 9.52 4.11 -4.97
C GLU A 54 8.06 4.24 -4.55
N LYS A 55 7.18 4.26 -5.54
CA LYS A 55 5.76 4.52 -5.32
C LYS A 55 4.97 3.24 -5.46
N PHE A 56 4.04 3.03 -4.55
CA PHE A 56 3.13 1.90 -4.53
C PHE A 56 1.74 2.46 -4.75
N VAL A 57 1.07 1.98 -5.78
CA VAL A 57 -0.26 2.44 -6.16
C VAL A 57 -1.28 1.49 -5.59
N PHE A 58 -2.35 2.10 -5.10
CA PHE A 58 -3.50 1.44 -4.55
C PHE A 58 -4.72 1.96 -5.27
N GLU A 59 -5.83 1.28 -5.07
CA GLU A 59 -7.12 1.68 -5.57
C GLU A 59 -8.11 1.52 -4.44
N GLN A 60 -8.80 2.60 -4.09
CA GLN A 60 -9.90 2.53 -3.15
C GLN A 60 -11.12 2.04 -3.92
N LYS A 61 -11.61 0.85 -3.56
CA LYS A 61 -12.83 0.30 -4.14
C LYS A 61 -13.92 0.23 -3.10
N GLU A 62 -15.06 0.81 -3.44
CA GLU A 62 -16.31 0.61 -2.71
C GLU A 62 -16.78 -0.83 -2.90
N ARG A 63 -17.20 -1.45 -1.80
CA ARG A 63 -17.77 -2.79 -1.79
C ARG A 63 -18.97 -2.82 -0.87
N GLU A 64 -20.01 -3.52 -1.28
CA GLU A 64 -21.19 -3.77 -0.46
C GLU A 64 -20.78 -4.58 0.79
N LYS A 65 -21.26 -4.18 1.98
CA LYS A 65 -21.10 -4.98 3.19
C LYS A 65 -21.87 -6.29 3.00
N THR A 66 -21.24 -7.41 3.33
CA THR A 66 -21.89 -8.74 3.28
C THR A 66 -23.09 -8.84 4.22
N ASP A 67 -23.16 -7.95 5.22
CA ASP A 67 -24.23 -7.89 6.22
C ASP A 67 -25.40 -7.01 5.76
N ASN A 68 -25.13 -5.89 5.08
CA ASN A 68 -26.13 -4.94 4.59
C ASN A 68 -25.76 -4.48 3.16
N PRO A 69 -26.58 -4.79 2.14
CA PRO A 69 -26.33 -4.37 0.76
C PRO A 69 -26.45 -2.83 0.55
N ASP A 70 -26.98 -2.10 1.52
CA ASP A 70 -27.12 -0.63 1.46
C ASP A 70 -25.88 0.12 1.98
N GLU A 71 -24.95 -0.58 2.63
CA GLU A 71 -23.73 0.03 3.14
C GLU A 71 -22.52 -0.37 2.28
N SER A 72 -21.86 0.62 1.68
CA SER A 72 -20.56 0.45 1.05
C SER A 72 -19.43 0.64 2.08
N MET A 73 -18.44 -0.25 2.06
CA MET A 73 -17.15 -0.06 2.72
C MET A 73 -16.12 0.33 1.66
N LEU A 74 -15.23 1.25 2.01
CA LEU A 74 -14.06 1.58 1.20
C LEU A 74 -12.94 0.63 1.58
N ASP A 75 -12.47 -0.18 0.63
CA ASP A 75 -11.32 -1.05 0.82
C ASP A 75 -10.16 -0.64 -0.09
N TRP A 76 -8.97 -0.56 0.50
CA TRP A 76 -7.74 -0.30 -0.24
C TRP A 76 -7.23 -1.58 -0.89
N PHE A 77 -7.13 -1.58 -2.21
CA PHE A 77 -6.56 -2.66 -3.01
C PHE A 77 -5.20 -2.25 -3.56
N TYR A 78 -4.15 -3.00 -3.24
CA TYR A 78 -2.87 -2.81 -3.91
C TYR A 78 -2.94 -3.23 -5.38
N THR A 79 -2.59 -2.30 -6.28
CA THR A 79 -2.62 -2.50 -7.74
C THR A 79 -1.24 -2.78 -8.31
N GLY A 80 -0.18 -2.19 -7.75
CA GLY A 80 1.20 -2.44 -8.18
C GLY A 80 2.17 -1.32 -7.79
N ARG A 81 3.41 -1.41 -8.26
CA ARG A 81 4.38 -0.31 -8.12
C ARG A 81 4.12 0.73 -9.21
N GLY A 82 3.96 1.99 -8.83
CA GLY A 82 3.74 3.14 -9.73
C GLY A 82 5.03 3.87 -10.07
N GLY A 83 6.04 3.11 -10.48
CA GLY A 83 7.27 3.65 -11.07
C GLY A 83 7.20 3.48 -12.58
N GLU A 84 7.02 4.58 -13.29
CA GLU A 84 7.23 4.70 -14.74
C GLU A 84 8.73 4.79 -15.06
#